data_AF-A0AAW2H302-F1
#
_entry.id   AF-A0AAW2H302-F1
#
_cell.length_a   1.000
_cell.length_b   1.000
_cell.length_c   1.000
_cell.angle_alpha   90.00
_cell.angle_beta   90.00
_cell.angle_gamma   90.00
#
_symmetry.space_group_name_H-M   'P 1'
#
loop_
_entity.id
_entity.type
_entity.pdbx_description
1 polymer ?
#
loop_
_entity_poly.entity_id
_entity_poly.type
_entity_poly.pdbx_seq_one_letter_code
_entity_poly.pdbx_strand_id
1 'polypeptide(L)'
;MNIIDVIGGPQETQRAHELLKRVRIVDDVTNGRIMELRLGGKIKDRSRLIFATGESMKSITVSANEGFVRAARMQGVECTVFLHEPRSLSEIKEGNAKNIEQS
;
A
#
# COMPACT_ATOMS: atom_id res chain seq x y z
N MET A 1 5.35 6.08 15.30
CA MET A 1 6.08 6.87 14.30
C MET A 1 5.49 6.56 12.93
N ASN A 2 4.96 7.55 12.23
CA ASN A 2 4.34 7.38 10.90
C ASN A 2 5.34 7.75 9.80
N ILE A 3 5.21 7.17 8.61
CA ILE A 3 6.07 7.46 7.45
C ILE A 3 6.00 8.94 7.03
N ILE A 4 4.85 9.58 7.22
CA ILE A 4 4.67 11.01 6.93
C ILE A 4 5.62 11.86 7.79
N ASP A 5 5.73 11.54 9.08
CA ASP A 5 6.60 12.30 10.02
C ASP A 5 8.09 12.09 9.74
N VAL A 6 8.45 10.98 9.10
CA VAL A 6 9.86 10.60 8.90
C VAL A 6 10.41 11.13 7.57
N ILE A 7 9.62 11.03 6.49
CA ILE A 7 10.10 11.31 5.13
C ILE A 7 9.19 12.22 4.30
N GLY A 8 8.02 12.64 4.80
CA GLY A 8 7.09 13.49 4.06
C GLY A 8 7.48 14.96 4.11
N GLY A 9 7.56 15.62 2.95
CA GLY A 9 7.74 17.08 2.92
C GLY A 9 6.46 17.85 3.27
N PRO A 10 6.52 19.19 3.32
CA PRO A 10 5.37 20.02 3.71
C PRO A 10 4.09 19.75 2.89
N GLN A 11 4.19 19.69 1.56
CA GLN A 11 3.03 19.50 0.70
C GLN A 11 2.54 18.05 0.70
N GLU A 12 3.45 17.08 0.73
CA GLU A 12 3.10 15.66 0.90
C GLU A 12 2.38 15.41 2.22
N THR A 13 2.88 16.03 3.30
CA THR A 13 2.26 16.00 4.62
C THR A 13 0.87 16.61 4.60
N GLN A 14 0.70 17.78 3.98
CA GLN A 14 -0.62 18.40 3.85
C GLN A 14 -1.61 17.50 3.10
N ARG A 15 -1.23 16.98 1.93
CA ARG A 15 -2.09 16.08 1.13
C ARG A 15 -2.46 14.81 1.90
N ALA A 16 -1.53 14.24 2.68
CA ALA A 16 -1.80 13.08 3.53
C ALA A 16 -2.86 13.39 4.60
N HIS A 17 -2.75 14.53 5.28
CA HIS A 17 -3.74 14.96 6.27
C HIS A 17 -5.12 15.22 5.65
N GLU A 18 -5.18 15.83 4.47
CA GLU A 18 -6.44 16.05 3.75
C GLU A 18 -7.10 14.74 3.33
N LEU A 19 -6.32 13.75 2.88
CA LEU A 19 -6.82 12.41 2.57
C LEU A 19 -7.37 11.73 3.83
N LEU A 20 -6.62 11.77 4.94
CA LEU A 20 -7.02 11.11 6.19
C LEU A 20 -8.32 11.67 6.79
N LYS A 21 -8.67 12.93 6.51
CA LYS A 21 -9.96 13.52 6.91
C LYS A 21 -11.16 12.95 6.13
N ARG A 22 -10.93 12.32 4.98
CA ARG A 22 -11.97 11.82 4.07
C ARG A 22 -12.16 10.31 4.13
N VAL A 23 -11.29 9.59 4.85
CA VAL A 23 -11.36 8.14 4.98
C VAL A 23 -12.05 7.75 6.28
N ARG A 24 -12.65 6.55 6.28
CA ARG A 24 -13.19 5.91 7.47
C ARG A 24 -12.26 4.77 7.88
N ILE A 25 -11.85 4.76 9.15
CA ILE A 25 -11.12 3.64 9.72
C ILE A 25 -12.08 2.48 9.95
N VAL A 26 -11.64 1.27 9.62
CA VAL A 26 -12.39 0.03 9.77
C VAL A 26 -11.50 -0.99 10.47
N ASP A 27 -12.12 -1.94 11.16
CA ASP A 27 -11.41 -3.03 11.82
C ASP A 27 -10.87 -4.04 10.80
N ASP A 28 -9.78 -4.70 11.16
CA ASP A 28 -9.17 -5.75 10.35
C ASP A 28 -10.04 -7.00 10.30
N VAL A 29 -10.14 -7.62 9.12
CA VAL A 29 -10.78 -8.92 8.94
C VAL A 29 -9.72 -10.02 8.90
N THR A 30 -9.82 -10.97 9.84
CA THR A 30 -8.84 -12.04 10.04
C THR A 30 -9.29 -13.39 9.48
N ASN A 31 -10.29 -13.41 8.60
CA ASN A 31 -10.85 -14.62 7.99
C ASN A 31 -10.93 -14.49 6.45
N GLY A 32 -11.39 -15.54 5.78
CA GLY A 32 -11.55 -15.59 4.33
C GLY A 32 -10.32 -16.11 3.58
N ARG A 33 -10.51 -16.40 2.28
CA ARG A 33 -9.50 -17.06 1.42
C ARG A 33 -8.15 -16.33 1.34
N ILE A 34 -8.14 -15.01 1.50
CA ILE A 34 -6.90 -14.22 1.48
C ILE A 34 -6.07 -14.47 2.76
N MET A 35 -6.73 -14.71 3.89
CA MET A 35 -6.07 -15.05 5.15
C MET A 35 -5.53 -16.49 5.16
N GLU A 36 -6.02 -17.35 4.28
CA GLU A 36 -5.54 -18.73 4.09
C GLU A 36 -4.27 -18.82 3.23
N LEU A 37 -3.87 -17.72 2.57
CA LEU A 37 -2.64 -17.66 1.80
C LEU A 37 -1.43 -18.03 2.66
N ARG A 38 -0.60 -18.94 2.14
CA ARG A 38 0.65 -19.36 2.80
C ARG A 38 1.63 -18.19 2.80
N LEU A 39 2.09 -17.84 4.00
CA LEU A 39 3.09 -16.80 4.21
C LEU A 39 4.40 -17.14 3.49
N GLY A 40 5.14 -16.11 3.06
CA GLY A 40 6.40 -16.29 2.35
C GLY A 40 7.13 -14.98 2.06
N GLY A 41 8.00 -14.99 1.04
CA GLY A 41 8.79 -13.80 0.67
C GLY A 41 7.92 -12.58 0.36
N LYS A 42 6.96 -12.75 -0.55
CA LYS A 42 6.06 -11.66 -1.01
C LYS A 42 4.71 -11.62 -0.29
N ILE A 43 4.32 -12.69 0.41
CA ILE A 43 3.08 -12.74 1.20
C ILE A 43 3.42 -12.55 2.67
N LYS A 44 3.10 -11.35 3.18
CA LYS A 44 3.25 -10.97 4.59
C LYS A 44 1.88 -10.81 5.24
N ASP A 45 1.83 -10.99 6.55
CA ASP A 45 0.58 -11.00 7.31
C ASP A 45 -0.22 -9.69 7.17
N ARG A 46 0.46 -8.55 7.30
CA ARG A 46 -0.15 -7.22 7.09
C ARG A 46 -0.83 -7.06 5.73
N SER A 47 -0.23 -7.60 4.66
CA SER A 47 -0.85 -7.54 3.33
C SER A 47 -2.05 -8.47 3.23
N ARG A 48 -2.05 -9.63 3.91
CA ARG A 48 -3.24 -10.49 3.97
C ARG A 48 -4.41 -9.74 4.63
N LEU A 49 -4.17 -9.11 5.79
CA LEU A 49 -5.20 -8.34 6.49
C LEU A 49 -5.79 -7.23 5.61
N ILE A 50 -4.94 -6.40 4.98
CA ILE A 50 -5.41 -5.31 4.10
C ILE A 50 -6.32 -5.83 2.98
N PHE A 51 -5.88 -6.87 2.27
CA PHE A 51 -6.62 -7.41 1.14
C PHE A 51 -7.86 -8.21 1.59
N ALA A 52 -7.80 -8.94 2.71
CA ALA A 52 -8.93 -9.66 3.28
C ALA A 52 -10.03 -8.70 3.76
N THR A 53 -9.66 -7.60 4.41
CA THR A 53 -10.60 -6.53 4.79
C THR A 53 -11.26 -5.91 3.57
N GLY A 54 -10.48 -5.58 2.53
CA GLY A 54 -11.02 -5.05 1.27
C GLY A 54 -12.02 -6.01 0.60
N GLU A 55 -11.68 -7.30 0.54
CA GLU A 55 -12.55 -8.34 -0.01
C GLU A 55 -13.84 -8.52 0.80
N SER A 56 -13.73 -8.63 2.13
CA SER A 56 -14.89 -8.77 3.02
C SER A 56 -15.85 -7.58 2.92
N MET A 57 -15.32 -6.38 2.68
CA MET A 57 -16.10 -5.17 2.47
C MET A 57 -16.62 -5.02 1.03
N LYS A 58 -16.36 -5.97 0.14
CA LYS A 58 -16.71 -5.92 -1.30
C LYS A 58 -16.18 -4.65 -1.97
N SER A 59 -14.99 -4.22 -1.56
CA SER A 59 -14.34 -2.98 -2.02
C SER A 59 -13.13 -3.29 -2.89
N ILE A 60 -12.83 -2.40 -3.86
CA ILE A 60 -11.61 -2.51 -4.66
C ILE A 60 -10.44 -2.02 -3.80
N THR A 61 -9.42 -2.88 -3.61
CA THR A 61 -8.20 -2.48 -2.90
C THR A 61 -7.29 -1.70 -3.84
N VAL A 62 -6.88 -0.48 -3.47
CA VAL A 62 -5.89 0.29 -4.23
C VAL A 62 -4.50 0.00 -3.66
N SER A 63 -3.54 -0.42 -4.50
CA SER A 63 -2.22 -0.84 -4.00
C SER A 63 -1.12 -0.74 -5.06
N ALA A 64 0.13 -0.49 -4.63
CA ALA A 64 1.34 -0.69 -5.44
C ALA A 64 2.05 -2.02 -5.17
N ASN A 65 1.49 -2.88 -4.31
CA ASN A 65 2.11 -4.16 -3.95
C ASN A 65 1.76 -5.27 -4.95
N GLU A 66 2.26 -5.13 -6.18
CA GLU A 66 2.07 -6.12 -7.24
C GLU A 66 2.66 -7.49 -6.86
N GLY A 67 3.76 -7.49 -6.09
CA GLY A 67 4.41 -8.71 -5.62
C GLY A 67 3.49 -9.59 -4.77
N PHE A 68 2.67 -8.99 -3.90
CA PHE A 68 1.66 -9.71 -3.14
C PHE A 68 0.57 -10.27 -4.06
N VAL A 69 0.01 -9.44 -4.95
CA VAL A 69 -1.08 -9.82 -5.86
C VAL A 69 -0.66 -11.01 -6.73
N ARG A 70 0.55 -10.94 -7.31
CA ARG A 70 1.10 -12.02 -8.11
C ARG A 70 1.32 -13.30 -7.29
N ALA A 71 1.84 -13.18 -6.08
CA ALA A 71 2.07 -14.35 -5.22
C ALA A 71 0.75 -14.99 -4.75
N ALA A 72 -0.29 -14.20 -4.47
CA ALA A 72 -1.63 -14.68 -4.16
C ALA A 72 -2.22 -15.45 -5.36
N ARG A 73 -2.09 -14.90 -6.57
CA ARG A 73 -2.51 -15.56 -7.81
C ARG A 73 -1.81 -16.89 -8.04
N MET A 74 -0.50 -16.97 -7.76
CA MET A 74 0.26 -18.24 -7.83
C MET A 74 -0.23 -19.30 -6.83
N GLN A 75 -0.96 -18.91 -5.79
CA GLN A 75 -1.62 -19.81 -4.85
C GLN A 75 -3.12 -20.04 -5.17
N GLY A 76 -3.59 -19.56 -6.33
CA GLY A 76 -4.96 -19.75 -6.79
C GLY A 76 -5.96 -18.68 -6.32
N VAL A 77 -5.49 -17.57 -5.74
CA VAL A 77 -6.34 -16.49 -5.22
C VAL A 77 -6.18 -15.23 -6.07
N GLU A 78 -7.17 -14.95 -6.92
CA GLU A 78 -7.26 -13.66 -7.63
C GLU A 78 -7.77 -12.56 -6.71
N CYS A 79 -7.01 -11.46 -6.55
CA CYS A 79 -7.40 -10.32 -5.70
C CYS A 79 -8.18 -9.27 -6.48
N THR A 80 -9.24 -8.70 -5.90
CA THR A 80 -9.93 -7.52 -6.46
C THR A 80 -9.15 -6.25 -6.13
N VAL A 81 -8.33 -5.80 -7.08
CA VAL A 81 -7.33 -4.75 -6.85
C VAL A 81 -7.24 -3.77 -8.02
N PHE A 82 -7.07 -2.49 -7.71
CA PHE A 82 -6.60 -1.46 -8.63
C PHE A 82 -5.12 -1.22 -8.35
N LEU A 83 -4.25 -1.66 -9.25
CA LEU A 83 -2.81 -1.49 -9.11
C LEU A 83 -2.39 -0.11 -9.61
N HIS A 84 -1.53 0.56 -8.85
CA HIS A 84 -0.88 1.80 -9.28
C HIS A 84 0.64 1.66 -9.18
N GLU A 85 1.35 2.46 -9.97
CA GLU A 85 2.81 2.51 -9.91
C GLU A 85 3.31 2.91 -8.51
N PRO A 86 4.36 2.27 -7.97
CA PRO A 86 4.92 2.64 -6.69
C PRO A 86 5.49 4.06 -6.75
N ARG A 87 5.17 4.87 -5.74
CA ARG A 87 5.68 6.24 -5.61
C ARG A 87 6.25 6.43 -4.22
N SER A 88 7.48 6.91 -4.16
CA SER A 88 8.11 7.30 -2.90
C SER A 88 7.66 8.71 -2.52
N LEU A 89 7.63 8.99 -1.22
CA LEU A 89 7.66 10.36 -0.74
C LEU A 89 9.04 10.94 -1.07
N SER A 90 9.08 12.07 -1.77
CA SER A 90 10.30 12.61 -2.38
C SER A 90 10.61 14.04 -1.97
N GLU A 91 9.64 14.81 -1.46
CA GLU A 91 9.80 16.25 -1.26
C GLU A 91 10.97 16.61 -0.32
N ILE A 92 11.20 15.84 0.76
CA ILE A 92 12.38 16.04 1.63
C ILE A 92 13.69 15.79 0.88
N LYS A 93 13.71 14.79 -0.01
CA LYS A 93 14.91 14.41 -0.76
C LYS A 93 15.20 15.40 -1.90
N GLU A 94 14.15 15.97 -2.49
CA GLU A 94 14.24 16.96 -3.56
C GLU A 94 14.99 18.22 -3.12
N GLY A 95 14.83 18.66 -1.87
CA GLY A 95 15.55 19.83 -1.33
C GLY A 95 17.08 19.71 -1.36
N ASN A 96 17.62 18.49 -1.36
CA ASN A 96 19.06 18.20 -1.44
C ASN A 96 19.45 17.51 -2.75
N ALA A 97 18.52 17.40 -3.71
CA ALA A 97 18.78 16.72 -4.97
C ALA A 97 19.76 17.52 -5.84
N LYS A 98 20.68 16.81 -6.50
CA LYS A 98 21.57 17.39 -7.51
C LYS A 98 21.08 17.00 -8.89
N ASN A 99 21.20 17.92 -9.85
CA ASN A 99 20.93 17.60 -11.23
C ASN A 99 21.93 16.53 -11.71
N ILE A 100 21.44 15.54 -12.45
CA ILE A 100 22.33 14.57 -13.10
C ILE A 100 22.71 15.22 -14.42
N GLU A 101 23.94 15.72 -14.53
CA GLU A 101 24.46 16.23 -15.81
C GLU A 101 24.32 15.11 -16.85
N GLN A 102 23.53 15.37 -17.89
CA GLN A 102 23.38 14.45 -19.01
C GLN A 102 24.70 14.42 -19.77
N SER A 103 25.33 13.23 -19.83
CA SER A 103 26.55 12.98 -20.61
C SER A 103 26.24 12.89 -22.10
#